data_AF-T4VGC1-F1
#
_entry.id   AF-T4VGC1-F1
#
_cell.length_a   1.000
_cell.length_b   1.000
_cell.length_c   1.000
_cell.angle_alpha   90.00
_cell.angle_beta   90.00
_cell.angle_gamma   90.00
#
_symmetry.space_group_name_H-M   'P 1'
#
loop_
_entity.id
_entity.type
_entity.pdbx_description
1 polymer ?
#
loop_
_entity_poly.entity_id
_entity_poly.type
_entity_poly.pdbx_seq_one_letter_code
_entity_poly.pdbx_strand_id
1 'polypeptide(L)'
;MGKITVTQYTNSKEILKYDHFVSEKVILTQANATTSGSKKIVKAGTILPANDATAKGVVLYDVDVTNGDETGALVIHGFIDKSKIPTQPESAAITALPMIKFI
;
A
#
# COMPACT_ATOMS: atom_id res chain seq x y z
N MET A 1 29.08 -6.67 22.76
CA MET A 1 28.75 -6.88 21.33
C MET A 1 27.69 -5.87 20.92
N GLY A 2 28.08 -4.79 20.23
CA GLY A 2 27.11 -3.81 19.72
C GLY A 2 26.31 -4.41 18.57
N LYS A 3 24.99 -4.40 18.65
CA LYS A 3 24.12 -4.77 17.52
C LYS A 3 24.26 -3.69 16.46
N ILE A 4 24.86 -4.03 15.31
CA ILE A 4 24.88 -3.16 14.14
C ILE A 4 23.51 -3.29 13.47
N THR A 5 22.69 -2.26 13.59
CA THR A 5 21.42 -2.17 12.86
C THR A 5 21.72 -1.58 11.49
N VAL A 6 21.72 -2.42 10.46
CA VAL A 6 21.89 -1.98 9.07
C VAL A 6 20.56 -1.40 8.60
N THR A 7 20.48 -0.08 8.52
CA THR A 7 19.34 0.61 7.91
C THR A 7 19.57 0.69 6.41
N GLN A 8 18.94 -0.22 5.66
CA GLN A 8 18.98 -0.16 4.19
C GLN A 8 18.03 0.94 3.70
N TYR A 9 18.61 1.98 3.12
CA TYR A 9 17.85 3.00 2.38
C TYR A 9 17.65 2.49 0.96
N THR A 10 16.47 1.94 0.69
CA THR A 10 16.06 1.58 -0.67
C THR A 10 15.34 2.76 -1.29
N ASN A 11 15.28 2.84 -2.63
CA ASN A 11 14.36 3.76 -3.30
C ASN A 11 12.93 3.52 -2.80
N SER A 12 12.12 4.58 -2.77
CA SER A 12 10.68 4.50 -2.54
C SER A 12 10.12 3.38 -3.42
N LYS A 13 9.40 2.42 -2.81
CA LYS A 13 8.91 1.26 -3.54
C LYS A 13 7.78 1.70 -4.47
N GLU A 14 8.11 2.06 -5.71
CA GLU A 14 7.10 2.39 -6.71
C GLU A 14 6.39 1.12 -7.17
N ILE A 15 5.11 1.02 -6.78
CA ILE A 15 4.20 -0.07 -7.14
C ILE A 15 3.53 0.13 -8.49
N LEU A 16 3.61 1.34 -9.06
CA LEU A 16 3.01 1.69 -10.35
C LEU A 16 3.85 1.12 -11.50
N LYS A 17 3.17 0.54 -12.49
CA LYS A 17 3.80 0.07 -13.73
C LYS A 17 3.88 1.16 -14.79
N TYR A 18 2.94 2.09 -14.78
CA TYR A 18 2.85 3.23 -15.70
C TYR A 18 2.64 4.54 -14.93
N ASP A 19 2.97 5.66 -15.56
CA ASP A 19 2.90 7.03 -15.01
C ASP A 19 1.46 7.51 -14.77
N HIS A 20 0.48 6.97 -15.52
CA HIS A 20 -0.92 7.37 -15.37
C HIS A 20 -1.58 6.67 -14.17
N PHE A 21 -1.84 7.45 -13.12
CA PHE A 21 -2.66 7.03 -11.99
C PHE A 21 -3.52 8.18 -11.48
N VAL A 22 -4.62 7.83 -10.82
CA VAL A 22 -5.44 8.74 -10.03
C VAL A 22 -5.42 8.23 -8.60
N SER A 23 -5.02 9.10 -7.67
CA SER A 23 -5.03 8.81 -6.24
C SER A 23 -5.96 9.73 -5.48
N GLU A 24 -6.73 9.17 -4.56
CA GLU A 24 -7.55 9.89 -3.60
C GLU A 24 -6.83 9.96 -2.24
N LYS A 25 -7.06 11.05 -1.51
CA LYS A 25 -6.61 11.18 -0.13
C LYS A 25 -7.45 10.28 0.78
N VAL A 26 -6.81 9.39 1.53
CA VAL A 26 -7.48 8.55 2.53
C VAL A 26 -6.81 8.67 3.89
N ILE A 27 -7.58 8.51 4.96
CA ILE A 27 -7.03 8.37 6.31
C ILE A 27 -6.68 6.89 6.51
N LEU A 28 -5.41 6.64 6.76
CA LEU A 28 -4.89 5.32 7.07
C LEU A 28 -4.89 5.13 8.57
N THR A 29 -5.60 4.10 9.03
CA THR A 29 -5.67 3.76 10.45
C THR A 29 -4.65 2.68 10.79
N GLN A 30 -4.29 2.59 12.07
CA GLN A 30 -3.39 1.55 12.58
C GLN A 30 -3.89 0.11 12.36
N ALA A 31 -5.17 -0.09 12.05
CA ALA A 31 -5.76 -1.41 11.82
C ALA A 31 -5.19 -2.09 10.56
N ASN A 32 -4.78 -1.31 9.56
CA ASN A 32 -4.25 -1.83 8.30
C ASN A 32 -2.72 -1.75 8.21
N ALA A 33 -2.06 -1.37 9.30
CA ALA A 33 -0.62 -1.23 9.35
C ALA A 33 0.06 -2.55 9.70
N THR A 34 1.15 -2.84 9.00
CA THR A 34 2.03 -3.94 9.37
C THR A 34 3.05 -3.45 10.40
N THR A 35 3.24 -4.21 11.48
CA THR A 35 4.29 -3.91 12.45
C THR A 35 5.66 -4.25 11.87
N SER A 36 6.50 -3.23 11.69
CA SER A 36 7.90 -3.38 11.29
C SER A 36 8.80 -2.89 12.42
N GLY A 37 9.18 -3.83 13.31
CA GLY A 37 9.90 -3.50 14.55
C GLY A 37 9.02 -2.71 15.52
N SER A 38 9.45 -1.52 15.93
CA SER A 38 8.72 -0.63 16.85
C SER A 38 7.71 0.29 16.14
N LYS A 39 7.59 0.20 14.81
CA LYS A 39 6.80 1.10 13.98
C LYS A 39 5.63 0.38 13.32
N LYS A 40 4.49 1.07 13.19
CA LYS A 40 3.33 0.62 12.43
C LYS A 40 3.34 1.31 11.07
N ILE A 41 3.61 0.54 10.02
CA ILE A 41 3.73 1.08 8.67
C ILE A 41 2.67 0.41 7.79
N VAL A 42 1.80 1.22 7.19
CA VAL A 42 0.97 0.76 6.08
C VAL A 42 1.84 0.73 4.85
N LYS A 43 2.09 -0.46 4.31
CA LYS A 43 2.99 -0.63 3.16
C LYS A 43 2.32 -0.21 1.86
N ALA A 44 3.11 0.36 0.96
CA ALA A 44 2.72 0.55 -0.43
C ALA A 44 2.25 -0.79 -1.04
N GLY A 45 1.16 -0.76 -1.78
CA GLY A 45 0.53 -1.94 -2.37
C GLY A 45 -0.54 -2.60 -1.48
N THR A 46 -0.79 -2.07 -0.28
CA THR A 46 -1.87 -2.57 0.58
C THR A 46 -3.23 -2.16 -0.01
N ILE A 47 -4.12 -3.14 -0.16
CA ILE A 47 -5.49 -2.92 -0.66
C ILE A 47 -6.38 -2.56 0.53
N LEU A 48 -7.13 -1.47 0.41
CA LEU A 48 -8.00 -0.96 1.47
C LEU A 48 -9.46 -0.83 1.04
N PRO A 49 -10.41 -0.98 1.97
CA PRO A 49 -10.25 -1.36 3.39
C PRO A 49 -9.90 -2.83 3.62
N ALA A 50 -10.24 -3.71 2.68
CA ALA A 50 -9.90 -5.13 2.69
C ALA A 50 -9.60 -5.62 1.27
N ASN A 51 -8.87 -6.74 1.17
CA ASN A 51 -8.53 -7.38 -0.10
C ASN A 51 -9.69 -8.25 -0.63
N ASP A 52 -10.89 -7.68 -0.70
CA ASP A 52 -12.12 -8.38 -1.08
C ASP A 52 -12.98 -7.50 -1.99
N ALA A 53 -14.26 -7.85 -2.16
CA ALA A 53 -15.20 -7.08 -2.97
C ALA A 53 -15.44 -5.63 -2.47
N THR A 54 -14.97 -5.29 -1.27
CA THR A 54 -15.04 -3.94 -0.70
C THR A 54 -13.82 -3.09 -1.01
N ALA A 55 -12.80 -3.65 -1.68
CA ALA A 55 -11.59 -2.94 -2.08
C ALA A 55 -11.93 -1.65 -2.83
N LYS A 56 -11.44 -0.52 -2.31
CA LYS A 56 -11.63 0.83 -2.88
C LYS A 56 -10.40 1.36 -3.58
N GLY A 57 -9.23 0.83 -3.26
CA GLY A 57 -8.00 1.18 -3.94
C GLY A 57 -6.76 0.60 -3.30
N VAL A 58 -5.60 1.06 -3.76
CA VAL A 58 -4.29 0.55 -3.33
C VAL A 58 -3.42 1.69 -2.83
N VAL A 59 -2.80 1.51 -1.67
CA VAL A 59 -1.92 2.52 -1.07
C VAL A 59 -0.67 2.73 -1.93
N LEU A 60 -0.37 3.98 -2.29
CA LEU A 60 0.73 4.32 -3.21
C LEU A 60 2.11 4.28 -2.54
N TYR A 61 2.21 4.77 -1.30
CA TYR A 61 3.48 4.94 -0.57
C TYR A 61 3.41 4.31 0.82
N ASP A 62 4.57 3.96 1.37
CA ASP A 62 4.65 3.53 2.76
C ASP A 62 4.29 4.70 3.69
N VAL A 63 3.30 4.51 4.56
CA VAL A 63 2.86 5.52 5.53
C VAL A 63 3.05 5.00 6.94
N ASP A 64 3.79 5.75 7.75
CA ASP A 64 4.10 5.44 9.15
C ASP A 64 2.97 5.96 10.07
N VAL A 65 2.07 5.08 10.50
CA VAL A 65 0.96 5.37 11.42
C VAL A 65 1.32 5.04 12.88
N THR A 66 2.62 5.02 13.24
CA THR A 66 3.08 4.68 14.60
C THR A 66 2.52 5.63 15.66
N ASN A 67 2.36 6.90 15.32
CA ASN A 67 2.00 7.96 16.26
C ASN A 67 0.53 8.42 16.15
N GLY A 68 -0.28 7.80 15.29
CA GLY A 68 -1.65 8.21 15.05
C GLY A 68 -2.14 7.83 13.65
N ASP A 69 -3.38 8.16 13.36
CA ASP A 69 -3.92 8.02 12.00
C ASP A 69 -3.23 9.02 11.09
N GLU A 70 -2.73 8.55 9.94
CA GLU A 70 -1.99 9.39 8.99
C GLU A 70 -2.72 9.48 7.66
N THR A 71 -2.42 10.55 6.92
CA THR A 71 -2.96 10.70 5.57
C THR A 71 -2.12 9.91 4.58
N GLY A 72 -2.76 9.03 3.82
CA GLY A 72 -2.16 8.31 2.70
C GLY A 72 -2.77 8.68 1.35
N ALA A 73 -2.08 8.26 0.29
CA ALA A 73 -2.58 8.31 -1.07
C ALA A 73 -3.08 6.92 -1.48
N LEU A 74 -4.37 6.83 -1.80
CA LEU A 74 -5.04 5.61 -2.27
C LEU A 74 -5.26 5.70 -3.77
N VAL A 75 -4.57 4.88 -4.55
CA VAL A 75 -4.77 4.76 -5.99
C VAL A 75 -6.14 4.13 -6.25
N ILE A 76 -6.99 4.86 -6.97
CA ILE A 76 -8.34 4.43 -7.39
C ILE A 76 -8.39 4.04 -8.88
N HIS A 77 -7.44 4.52 -9.67
CA HIS A 77 -7.31 4.22 -11.10
C HIS A 77 -5.83 4.16 -11.44
N GLY A 78 -5.39 3.11 -12.13
CA GLY A 78 -4.04 3.02 -12.66
C GLY A 78 -3.62 1.60 -12.93
N PHE A 79 -2.34 1.42 -13.19
CA PHE A 79 -1.75 0.10 -13.43
C PHE A 79 -0.75 -0.22 -12.34
N ILE A 80 -1.00 -1.32 -11.62
CA ILE A 80 -0.20 -1.74 -10.47
C ILE A 80 0.51 -3.03 -10.80
N ASP A 81 1.80 -3.10 -10.49
CA ASP A 81 2.62 -4.28 -10.72
C ASP A 81 2.41 -5.30 -9.60
N LYS A 82 1.83 -6.47 -9.92
CA LYS A 82 1.55 -7.56 -8.97
C LYS A 82 2.80 -8.11 -8.30
N SER A 83 3.97 -7.93 -8.90
CA SER A 83 5.23 -8.42 -8.33
C SER A 83 5.74 -7.55 -7.18
N LYS A 84 5.24 -6.31 -7.05
CA LYS A 84 5.75 -5.32 -6.11
C LYS A 84 4.88 -5.12 -4.87
N ILE A 85 3.65 -5.61 -4.90
CA ILE A 85 2.70 -5.50 -3.79
C ILE A 85 2.94 -6.58 -2.72
N PRO A 86 2.69 -6.26 -1.43
CA PRO A 86 2.96 -7.18 -0.32
C PRO A 86 1.96 -8.36 -0.26
N THR A 87 0.74 -8.17 -0.74
CA THR A 87 -0.32 -9.17 -0.76
C THR A 87 -0.95 -9.18 -2.15
N GLN A 88 -1.08 -10.35 -2.77
CA GLN A 88 -1.74 -10.43 -4.07
C GLN A 88 -3.24 -10.10 -3.95
N PRO A 89 -3.81 -9.33 -4.89
CA PRO A 89 -5.22 -9.03 -4.90
C PRO A 89 -6.03 -10.31 -5.09
N GLU A 90 -7.06 -10.49 -4.27
CA GLU A 90 -8.02 -11.56 -4.51
C GLU A 90 -8.85 -11.27 -5.75
N SER A 91 -9.40 -12.30 -6.40
CA SER A 91 -10.25 -12.13 -7.58
C SER A 91 -11.46 -11.22 -7.30
N ALA A 92 -11.94 -11.18 -6.06
CA ALA A 92 -13.00 -10.28 -5.62
C ALA A 92 -12.55 -8.81 -5.64
N ALA A 93 -11.33 -8.51 -5.17
CA ALA A 93 -10.75 -7.17 -5.21
C ALA A 93 -10.45 -6.71 -6.65
N ILE A 94 -9.99 -7.60 -7.52
CA ILE A 94 -9.78 -7.29 -8.95
C ILE A 94 -11.10 -6.89 -9.62
N THR A 95 -12.19 -7.56 -9.25
CA THR A 95 -13.53 -7.24 -9.78
C THR A 95 -14.07 -5.93 -9.20
N ALA A 96 -13.83 -5.67 -7.91
CA ALA A 96 -14.25 -4.44 -7.23
C ALA A 96 -13.47 -3.19 -7.67
N LEU A 97 -12.28 -3.38 -8.25
CA LEU A 97 -11.42 -2.31 -8.75
C LEU A 97 -11.40 -2.29 -10.29
N PRO A 98 -12.51 -1.99 -10.98
CA PRO A 98 -12.59 -2.09 -12.44
C PRO A 98 -11.67 -1.09 -13.16
N MET A 99 -11.28 -0.01 -12.48
CA MET A 99 -10.36 1.00 -13.01
C MET A 99 -8.90 0.73 -12.64
N ILE A 100 -8.59 -0.30 -11.85
CA ILE A 100 -7.21 -0.68 -11.51
C ILE A 100 -6.86 -1.96 -12.24
N LYS A 101 -5.86 -1.89 -13.10
CA LYS A 101 -5.35 -3.07 -13.79
C LYS A 101 -4.06 -3.55 -13.16
N PHE A 102 -4.14 -4.71 -12.53
CA PHE A 102 -2.98 -5.38 -11.98
C PHE A 102 -2.26 -6.16 -13.09
N ILE A 103 -1.02 -5.75 -13.40
CA ILE A 103 -0.14 -6.39 -14.39
C ILE A 103 0.84 -7.32 -13.68
#